data_AF-A0AAD9PEB7-F1
#
_entry.id   AF-A0AAD9PEB7-F1
#
_cell.length_a   1.000
_cell.length_b   1.000
_cell.length_c   1.000
_cell.angle_alpha   90.00
_cell.angle_beta   90.00
_cell.angle_gamma   90.00
#
_symmetry.space_group_name_H-M   'P 1'
#
loop_
_entity.id
_entity.type
_entity.pdbx_description
1 polymer ?
#
loop_
_entity_poly.entity_id
_entity_poly.type
_entity_poly.pdbx_seq_one_letter_code
_entity_poly.pdbx_strand_id
1 'polypeptide(L)'
;MAPFPVAKLVYLAVKQISKPVARVIKTRAKSNAFFRNYILLPPAQLYHKAEATVKLRILGIGKKVHVRKMDEDTAIELASEMLGEVIVFVVATATLYFEYRRQCRKDIMKEEKQNDRLTELEEVIVRLQGQMTEQSSQIEQIKHILEIGNSDVPATITDKKSGLVLRVEKKNKLGVEIV
;
A
#
# COMPACT_ATOMS: atom_id res chain seq x y z
N MET A 1 8.00 5.96 -7.71
CA MET A 1 7.09 5.44 -8.77
C MET A 1 6.06 6.51 -9.04
N ALA A 2 6.06 7.13 -10.23
CA ALA A 2 5.09 8.16 -10.57
C ALA A 2 3.67 7.56 -10.51
N PRO A 3 2.68 8.22 -9.89
CA PRO A 3 1.33 7.69 -9.82
C PRO A 3 0.80 7.54 -11.24
N PHE A 4 0.56 6.29 -11.64
CA PHE A 4 0.09 5.93 -12.97
C PHE A 4 -1.22 6.70 -13.28
N PRO A 5 -1.43 7.20 -14.51
CA PRO A 5 -2.58 8.03 -14.86
C PRO A 5 -3.92 7.27 -14.92
N VAL A 6 -4.11 6.20 -14.12
CA VAL A 6 -5.36 5.42 -14.05
C VAL A 6 -6.53 6.33 -13.71
N ALA A 7 -6.39 7.19 -12.70
CA ALA A 7 -7.46 8.09 -12.27
C ALA A 7 -7.89 9.06 -13.39
N LYS A 8 -6.93 9.59 -14.17
CA LYS A 8 -7.22 10.46 -15.32
C LYS A 8 -7.88 9.69 -16.47
N LEU A 9 -7.47 8.45 -16.71
CA LEU A 9 -8.05 7.59 -17.75
C LEU A 9 -9.48 7.18 -17.40
N VAL A 10 -9.73 6.80 -16.14
CA VAL A 10 -11.08 6.48 -15.63
C VAL A 10 -11.98 7.71 -15.71
N TYR A 11 -11.50 8.88 -15.28
CA TYR A 11 -12.25 10.14 -15.39
C TYR A 11 -12.62 10.49 -16.84
N LEU A 12 -11.69 10.35 -17.77
CA LEU A 12 -11.93 10.60 -19.20
C LEU A 12 -12.89 9.57 -19.81
N ALA A 13 -12.74 8.29 -19.48
CA ALA A 13 -13.62 7.23 -19.96
C ALA A 13 -15.07 7.43 -19.47
N VAL A 14 -15.26 7.77 -18.19
CA VAL A 14 -16.56 8.12 -17.61
C VAL A 14 -17.22 9.27 -18.38
N LYS A 15 -16.46 10.33 -18.66
CA LYS A 15 -16.96 11.50 -19.40
C LYS A 15 -17.35 11.20 -20.84
N GLN A 16 -16.65 10.27 -21.50
CA GLN A 16 -16.93 9.87 -22.88
C GLN A 16 -18.11 8.91 -22.99
N ILE A 17 -18.35 8.06 -21.99
CA ILE A 17 -19.45 7.07 -21.99
C ILE A 17 -20.77 7.70 -21.56
N SER A 18 -20.77 8.76 -20.74
CA SER A 18 -22.00 9.36 -20.24
C SER A 18 -22.91 9.91 -21.36
N LYS A 19 -22.32 10.56 -22.37
CA LYS A 19 -23.08 11.10 -23.53
C LYS A 19 -23.78 10.03 -24.39
N PRO A 20 -23.12 8.96 -24.87
CA PRO A 20 -23.79 7.92 -25.63
C PRO A 20 -24.83 7.18 -24.80
N VAL A 21 -24.59 6.95 -23.49
CA VAL A 21 -25.56 6.33 -22.59
C VAL A 21 -26.81 7.20 -22.45
N ALA A 22 -26.66 8.51 -22.22
CA ALA A 22 -27.79 9.44 -22.16
C ALA A 22 -28.60 9.45 -23.47
N ARG A 23 -27.95 9.39 -24.64
CA ARG A 23 -28.66 9.28 -25.93
C ARG A 23 -29.49 8.01 -26.03
N VAL A 24 -28.95 6.86 -25.61
CA VAL A 24 -29.70 5.59 -25.61
C VAL A 24 -30.90 5.67 -24.68
N ILE A 25 -30.74 6.28 -23.51
CA ILE A 25 -31.81 6.48 -22.53
C ILE A 25 -32.91 7.38 -23.11
N LYS A 26 -32.56 8.50 -23.79
CA LYS A 26 -33.53 9.36 -24.49
C LYS A 26 -34.33 8.59 -25.55
N THR A 27 -33.65 7.81 -26.38
CA THR A 27 -34.32 7.01 -27.42
C THR A 27 -35.26 5.98 -26.80
N ARG A 28 -34.84 5.32 -25.71
CA ARG A 28 -35.69 4.37 -24.98
C ARG A 28 -36.89 5.04 -24.31
N ALA A 29 -36.72 6.24 -23.77
CA ALA A 29 -37.80 7.05 -23.20
C ALA A 29 -38.91 7.37 -24.20
N LYS A 30 -38.53 7.63 -25.46
CA LYS A 30 -39.49 7.88 -26.54
C LYS A 30 -40.21 6.60 -26.99
N SER A 31 -39.50 5.48 -26.99
CA SER A 31 -40.07 4.18 -27.41
C SER A 31 -40.97 3.52 -26.36
N ASN A 32 -40.76 3.79 -25.07
CA ASN A 32 -41.46 3.10 -23.99
C ASN A 32 -42.04 4.08 -22.95
N ALA A 33 -43.37 4.21 -22.96
CA ALA A 33 -44.11 5.07 -22.05
C ALA A 33 -43.99 4.63 -20.57
N PHE A 34 -43.83 3.33 -20.29
CA PHE A 34 -43.60 2.84 -18.93
C PHE A 34 -42.29 3.39 -18.37
N PHE A 35 -41.22 3.27 -19.16
CA PHE A 35 -39.89 3.76 -18.77
C PHE A 35 -39.91 5.29 -18.58
N ARG A 36 -40.59 6.01 -19.47
CA ARG A 36 -40.79 7.46 -19.38
C ARG A 36 -41.48 7.87 -18.07
N ASN A 37 -42.66 7.30 -17.80
CA ASN A 37 -43.52 7.75 -16.71
C ASN A 37 -43.09 7.24 -15.34
N TYR A 38 -42.44 6.07 -15.27
CA TYR A 38 -42.09 5.43 -14.00
C TYR A 38 -40.62 5.64 -13.59
N ILE A 39 -39.70 5.70 -14.55
CA ILE A 39 -38.26 5.77 -14.26
C ILE A 39 -37.69 7.18 -14.48
N LEU A 40 -38.09 7.89 -15.54
CA LEU A 40 -37.49 9.19 -15.90
C LEU A 40 -38.22 10.41 -15.33
N LEU A 41 -39.55 10.49 -15.49
CA LEU A 41 -40.33 11.66 -15.08
C LEU A 41 -40.37 11.89 -13.56
N PRO A 42 -40.51 10.87 -12.69
CA PRO A 42 -40.61 11.11 -11.25
C PRO A 42 -39.34 11.76 -10.65
N PRO A 43 -38.11 11.29 -10.97
CA PRO A 43 -36.89 11.96 -10.51
C PRO A 43 -36.77 13.41 -11.02
N ALA A 44 -37.12 13.67 -12.29
CA ALA A 44 -37.06 15.02 -12.85
C ALA A 44 -38.00 15.99 -12.14
N GLN A 45 -39.24 15.55 -11.87
CA GLN A 45 -40.22 16.37 -11.18
C GLN A 45 -39.87 16.58 -9.71
N LEU A 46 -39.28 15.58 -9.06
CA LEU A 46 -38.76 15.72 -7.70
C LEU A 46 -37.60 16.72 -7.65
N TYR A 47 -36.65 16.65 -8.59
CA TYR A 47 -35.55 17.60 -8.68
C TYR A 47 -36.06 19.04 -8.81
N HIS A 48 -36.98 19.29 -9.74
CA HIS A 48 -37.56 20.62 -9.95
C HIS A 48 -38.34 21.13 -8.73
N LYS A 49 -39.10 20.25 -8.06
CA LYS A 49 -39.81 20.60 -6.81
C LYS A 49 -38.84 20.90 -5.66
N ALA A 50 -37.80 20.08 -5.51
CA ALA A 50 -36.79 20.26 -4.48
C ALA A 50 -36.03 21.57 -4.70
N GLU A 51 -35.60 21.84 -5.94
CA GLU A 51 -34.92 23.07 -6.31
C GLU A 51 -35.78 24.31 -6.02
N ALA A 52 -37.05 24.29 -6.42
CA ALA A 52 -37.99 25.38 -6.12
C ALA A 52 -38.21 25.53 -4.60
N THR A 53 -38.36 24.44 -3.86
CA THR A 53 -38.55 24.47 -2.40
C THR A 53 -37.33 25.04 -1.69
N VAL A 54 -36.12 24.63 -2.10
CA VAL A 54 -34.86 25.13 -1.54
C VAL A 54 -34.69 26.62 -1.84
N LYS A 55 -34.92 27.05 -3.09
CA LYS A 55 -34.86 28.47 -3.47
C LYS A 55 -35.82 29.31 -2.64
N LEU A 56 -37.07 28.87 -2.50
CA LEU A 56 -38.09 29.56 -1.71
C LEU A 56 -37.75 29.60 -0.22
N ARG A 57 -37.16 28.51 0.32
CA ARG A 57 -36.69 28.45 1.71
C ARG A 57 -35.51 29.40 1.96
N ILE A 58 -34.54 29.46 1.03
CA ILE A 58 -33.39 30.38 1.12
C ILE A 58 -33.84 31.85 1.03
N LEU A 59 -34.82 32.14 0.17
CA LEU A 59 -35.39 33.48 0.01
C LEU A 59 -36.39 33.87 1.12
N GLY A 60 -36.65 33.00 2.10
CA GLY A 60 -37.58 33.26 3.21
C GLY A 60 -39.07 33.31 2.81
N ILE A 61 -39.40 32.91 1.58
CA ILE A 61 -40.78 32.93 1.06
C ILE A 61 -41.47 31.63 1.48
N GLY A 62 -42.12 31.65 2.64
CA GLY A 62 -42.82 30.48 3.23
C GLY A 62 -44.11 30.05 2.50
N LYS A 63 -44.39 30.56 1.30
CA LYS A 63 -45.58 30.17 0.53
C LYS A 63 -45.28 28.94 -0.34
N LYS A 64 -46.22 27.98 -0.33
CA LYS A 64 -46.30 26.91 -1.33
C LYS A 64 -46.61 27.55 -2.70
N VAL A 65 -45.58 28.03 -3.39
CA VAL A 65 -45.72 28.47 -4.77
C VAL A 65 -46.09 27.25 -5.60
N HIS A 66 -47.11 27.37 -6.43
CA HIS A 66 -47.52 26.31 -7.34
C HIS A 66 -46.44 26.17 -8.42
N VAL A 67 -45.49 25.27 -8.18
CA VAL A 67 -44.41 24.99 -9.12
C VAL A 67 -45.03 24.37 -10.36
N ARG A 68 -45.07 25.12 -11.46
CA ARG A 68 -45.52 24.64 -12.77
C ARG A 68 -44.77 23.35 -13.09
N LYS A 69 -45.49 22.30 -13.45
CA LYS A 69 -44.89 21.05 -13.91
C LYS A 69 -44.02 21.36 -15.12
N MET A 70 -42.78 20.90 -15.09
CA MET A 70 -41.84 21.05 -16.20
C MET A 70 -42.41 20.38 -17.45
N ASP A 71 -42.16 20.98 -18.61
CA ASP A 71 -42.55 20.40 -19.89
C ASP A 71 -41.97 18.98 -20.05
N GLU A 72 -42.77 18.07 -20.61
CA GLU A 72 -42.41 16.64 -20.62
C GLU A 72 -41.10 16.40 -21.38
N ASP A 73 -40.84 17.11 -22.48
CA ASP A 73 -39.64 16.93 -23.27
C ASP A 73 -38.38 17.42 -22.53
N THR A 74 -38.50 18.52 -21.80
CA THR A 74 -37.40 19.05 -20.97
C THR A 74 -37.13 18.13 -19.77
N ALA A 75 -38.18 17.55 -19.18
CA ALA A 75 -38.04 16.58 -18.08
C ALA A 75 -37.35 15.30 -18.53
N ILE A 76 -37.65 14.82 -19.73
CA ILE A 76 -36.97 13.64 -20.31
C ILE A 76 -35.50 13.95 -20.58
N GLU A 77 -35.20 15.14 -21.09
CA GLU A 77 -33.82 15.56 -21.34
C GLU A 77 -32.99 15.54 -20.07
N LEU A 78 -33.44 16.24 -19.02
CA LEU A 78 -32.75 16.28 -17.73
C LEU A 78 -32.63 14.87 -17.12
N ALA A 79 -33.72 14.12 -17.06
CA ALA A 79 -33.74 12.79 -16.45
C ALA A 79 -32.78 11.82 -17.13
N SER A 80 -32.68 11.90 -18.47
CA SER A 80 -31.80 11.01 -19.24
C SER A 80 -30.32 11.27 -19.01
N GLU A 81 -29.95 12.55 -18.82
CA GLU A 81 -28.58 12.94 -18.53
C GLU A 81 -28.19 12.51 -17.11
N MET A 82 -29.07 12.78 -16.14
CA MET A 82 -28.86 12.34 -14.76
C MET A 82 -28.77 10.81 -14.65
N LEU A 83 -29.68 10.07 -15.29
CA LEU A 83 -29.67 8.61 -15.25
C LEU A 83 -28.41 8.02 -15.92
N GLY A 84 -27.95 8.63 -17.01
CA GLY A 84 -26.72 8.24 -17.68
C GLY A 84 -25.49 8.41 -16.81
N GLU A 85 -25.38 9.54 -16.11
CA GLU A 85 -24.27 9.79 -15.18
C GLU A 85 -24.31 8.84 -13.98
N VAL A 86 -25.49 8.58 -13.41
CA VAL A 86 -25.66 7.63 -12.30
C VAL A 86 -25.22 6.22 -12.70
N ILE A 87 -25.61 5.73 -13.88
CA ILE A 87 -25.22 4.39 -14.35
C ILE A 87 -23.69 4.29 -14.47
N VAL A 88 -23.06 5.28 -15.09
CA VAL A 88 -21.61 5.29 -15.25
C VAL A 88 -20.90 5.39 -13.89
N PHE A 89 -21.41 6.21 -12.98
CA PHE A 89 -20.87 6.36 -11.63
C PHE A 89 -20.96 5.05 -10.82
N VAL A 90 -22.10 4.35 -10.90
CA VAL A 90 -22.29 3.05 -10.22
C VAL A 90 -21.31 2.02 -10.75
N VAL A 91 -21.17 1.91 -12.08
CA VAL A 91 -20.23 0.95 -12.69
C VAL A 91 -18.78 1.27 -12.31
N ALA A 92 -18.39 2.55 -12.34
CA ALA A 92 -17.05 2.98 -11.95
C ALA A 92 -16.77 2.69 -10.48
N THR A 93 -17.70 3.06 -9.59
CA THR A 93 -17.58 2.85 -8.14
C THR A 93 -17.54 1.35 -7.80
N ALA A 94 -18.39 0.54 -8.43
CA ALA A 94 -18.41 -0.91 -8.23
C ALA A 94 -17.08 -1.55 -8.67
N THR A 95 -16.53 -1.10 -9.80
CA THR A 95 -15.23 -1.60 -10.30
C THR A 95 -14.10 -1.24 -9.34
N LEU A 96 -14.04 0.02 -8.89
CA LEU A 96 -13.04 0.48 -7.93
C LEU A 96 -13.16 -0.28 -6.61
N TYR A 97 -14.38 -0.46 -6.10
CA TYR A 97 -14.63 -1.22 -4.87
C TYR A 97 -14.18 -2.68 -5.01
N PHE A 98 -14.45 -3.31 -6.16
CA PHE A 98 -14.01 -4.66 -6.44
C PHE A 98 -12.48 -4.78 -6.50
N GLU A 99 -11.81 -3.82 -7.15
CA GLU A 99 -10.36 -3.77 -7.23
C GLU A 99 -9.73 -3.53 -5.86
N TYR A 100 -10.28 -2.60 -5.07
CA TYR A 100 -9.88 -2.36 -3.68
C TYR A 100 -9.98 -3.64 -2.84
N ARG A 101 -11.13 -4.33 -2.89
CA ARG A 101 -11.32 -5.60 -2.19
C ARG A 101 -10.31 -6.66 -2.63
N ARG A 102 -9.98 -6.72 -3.92
CA ARG A 102 -8.96 -7.63 -4.46
C ARG A 102 -7.56 -7.25 -4.00
N GLN A 103 -7.26 -5.97 -3.86
CA GLN A 103 -5.95 -5.44 -3.47
C GLN A 103 -5.67 -5.68 -1.99
N CYS A 104 -6.63 -5.42 -1.10
CA CYS A 104 -6.49 -5.72 0.33
C CYS A 104 -6.09 -7.18 0.59
N ARG A 105 -6.66 -8.14 -0.18
CA ARG A 105 -6.29 -9.56 -0.04
C ARG A 105 -4.85 -9.85 -0.47
N LYS A 106 -4.32 -9.11 -1.45
CA LYS A 106 -2.91 -9.23 -1.86
C LYS A 106 -1.98 -8.58 -0.86
N ASP A 107 -2.40 -7.47 -0.25
CA ASP A 107 -1.59 -6.74 0.71
C ASP A 107 -1.40 -7.57 1.98
N ILE A 108 -2.43 -8.23 2.50
CA ILE A 108 -2.32 -9.17 3.64
C ILE A 108 -1.30 -10.28 3.35
N MET A 109 -1.39 -10.94 2.18
CA MET A 109 -0.43 -11.99 1.81
C MET A 109 1.00 -11.45 1.63
N LYS A 110 1.15 -10.16 1.30
CA LYS A 110 2.46 -9.53 1.15
C LYS A 110 3.03 -9.18 2.53
N GLU A 111 2.20 -8.71 3.45
CA GLU A 111 2.59 -8.46 4.84
C GLU A 111 3.02 -9.75 5.54
N GLU A 112 2.28 -10.85 5.37
CA GLU A 112 2.68 -12.18 5.89
C GLU A 112 4.07 -12.57 5.39
N LYS A 113 4.30 -12.51 4.07
CA LYS A 113 5.61 -12.81 3.47
C LYS A 113 6.73 -11.88 3.93
N GLN A 114 6.42 -10.63 4.27
CA GLN A 114 7.40 -9.70 4.81
C GLN A 114 7.74 -10.07 6.26
N ASN A 115 6.74 -10.44 7.06
CA ASN A 115 6.95 -10.89 8.41
C ASN A 115 7.78 -12.17 8.47
N ASP A 116 7.48 -13.16 7.62
CA ASP A 116 8.27 -14.40 7.53
C ASP A 116 9.75 -14.13 7.23
N ARG A 117 10.03 -13.19 6.32
CA ARG A 117 11.41 -12.78 6.01
C ARG A 117 12.10 -12.10 7.19
N LEU A 118 11.37 -11.28 7.96
CA LEU A 118 11.94 -10.65 9.15
C LEU A 118 12.32 -11.70 10.19
N THR A 119 11.43 -12.67 10.44
CA THR A 119 11.71 -13.78 11.36
C THR A 119 12.90 -14.63 10.89
N GLU A 120 13.00 -14.93 9.59
CA GLU A 120 14.16 -15.62 9.02
C GLU A 120 15.47 -14.85 9.24
N LEU A 121 15.45 -13.52 9.01
CA LEU A 121 16.63 -12.68 9.26
C LEU A 121 17.02 -12.66 10.74
N GLU A 122 16.04 -12.59 11.65
CA GLU A 122 16.29 -12.64 13.11
C GLU A 122 16.94 -13.97 13.51
N GLU A 123 16.45 -15.10 12.98
CA GLU A 123 17.03 -16.42 13.23
C GLU A 123 18.49 -16.51 12.73
N VAL A 124 18.77 -15.97 11.55
CA VAL A 124 20.13 -15.91 10.99
C VAL A 124 21.05 -15.07 11.89
N ILE A 125 20.58 -13.94 12.42
CA ILE A 125 21.36 -13.10 13.34
C ILE A 125 21.70 -13.87 14.62
N VAL A 126 20.72 -14.54 15.23
CA VAL A 126 20.93 -15.33 16.45
C VAL A 126 21.92 -16.45 16.21
N ARG A 127 21.80 -17.16 15.08
CA ARG A 127 22.75 -18.21 14.70
C ARG A 127 24.17 -17.68 14.54
N LEU A 128 24.33 -16.54 13.85
CA LEU A 128 25.65 -15.90 13.66
C LEU A 128 26.27 -15.44 14.99
N GLN A 129 25.46 -14.90 15.90
CA GLN A 129 25.92 -14.52 17.25
C GLN A 129 26.37 -15.75 18.06
N GLY A 130 25.66 -16.87 17.95
CA GLY A 130 26.06 -18.13 18.54
C GLY A 130 27.41 -18.62 18.00
N GLN A 131 27.59 -18.59 16.68
CA GLN A 131 28.87 -18.95 16.04
C GLN A 131 30.02 -18.03 16.49
N MET A 132 29.79 -16.72 16.63
CA MET A 132 30.82 -15.78 17.09
C MET A 132 31.21 -16.01 18.55
N THR A 133 30.24 -16.37 19.40
CA THR A 133 30.49 -16.72 20.81
C THR A 133 31.30 -18.02 20.92
N GLU A 134 30.96 -19.03 20.13
CA GLU A 134 31.70 -20.29 20.05
C GLU A 134 33.16 -20.05 19.59
N GLN A 135 33.35 -19.27 18.53
CA GLN A 135 34.69 -18.88 18.05
C GLN A 135 35.47 -18.12 19.11
N SER A 136 34.84 -17.21 19.85
CA SER A 136 35.49 -16.47 20.94
C SER A 136 35.98 -17.39 22.05
N SER A 137 35.17 -18.40 22.43
CA SER A 137 35.57 -19.40 23.40
C SER A 137 36.72 -20.28 22.91
N GLN A 138 36.71 -20.69 21.64
CA GLN A 138 37.83 -21.43 21.04
C GLN A 138 39.12 -20.61 21.05
N ILE A 139 39.05 -19.31 20.75
CA ILE A 139 40.20 -18.39 20.81
C ILE A 139 40.73 -18.29 22.25
N GLU A 140 39.85 -18.18 23.25
CA GLU A 140 40.24 -18.13 24.66
C GLU A 140 40.93 -19.43 25.11
N GLN A 141 40.40 -20.59 24.73
CA GLN A 141 41.02 -21.88 25.02
C GLN A 141 42.41 -22.00 24.36
N ILE A 142 42.54 -21.60 23.10
CA ILE A 142 43.83 -21.59 22.40
C ILE A 142 44.81 -20.64 23.10
N LYS A 143 44.38 -19.45 23.51
CA LYS A 143 45.22 -18.51 24.29
C LYS A 143 45.71 -19.15 25.58
N HIS A 144 44.83 -19.79 26.35
CA HIS A 144 45.19 -20.44 27.61
C HIS A 144 46.18 -21.60 27.39
N ILE A 145 45.99 -22.43 26.36
CA ILE A 145 46.93 -23.50 25.98
C ILE A 145 48.28 -22.91 25.57
N LEU A 146 48.30 -21.81 24.81
CA LEU A 146 49.53 -21.12 24.44
C LEU A 146 50.23 -20.50 25.65
N GLU A 147 49.51 -19.94 26.63
CA GLU A 147 50.08 -19.39 27.86
C GLU A 147 50.70 -20.49 28.74
N ILE A 148 50.06 -21.65 28.85
CA ILE A 148 50.61 -22.82 29.53
C ILE A 148 51.87 -23.31 28.79
N GLY A 149 51.81 -23.52 27.48
CA GLY A 149 52.96 -23.96 26.69
C GLY A 149 54.13 -22.95 26.66
N ASN A 150 53.85 -21.66 26.82
CA ASN A 150 54.85 -20.59 26.94
C ASN A 150 55.47 -20.48 28.35
N SER A 151 54.88 -21.16 29.34
CA SER A 151 55.41 -21.29 30.71
C SER A 151 56.40 -22.46 30.83
N ASP A 152 56.33 -23.44 29.93
CA ASP A 152 57.23 -24.60 29.88
C ASP A 152 58.54 -24.37 29.09
N VAL A 153 58.73 -23.17 28.51
CA VAL A 153 59.99 -22.82 27.83
C VAL A 153 60.90 -22.06 28.81
N PRO A 154 61.98 -22.67 29.33
CA PRO A 154 62.89 -22.00 30.23
C PRO A 154 63.55 -20.80 29.54
N ALA A 155 63.50 -19.63 30.17
CA ALA A 155 64.06 -18.36 29.64
C ALA A 155 65.58 -18.40 29.39
N THR A 156 66.25 -19.45 29.90
CA THR A 156 67.67 -19.71 29.73
C THR A 156 67.89 -21.21 29.60
N ILE A 157 68.37 -21.67 28.45
CA ILE A 157 68.89 -23.03 28.30
C ILE A 157 70.41 -22.92 28.52
N THR A 158 70.90 -23.43 29.64
CA THR A 158 72.32 -23.42 29.98
C THR A 158 72.94 -24.79 29.67
N ASP A 159 73.81 -24.85 28.65
CA ASP A 159 74.60 -26.05 28.37
C ASP A 159 75.89 -26.06 29.21
N LYS A 160 75.99 -27.02 30.14
CA LYS A 160 77.08 -27.11 31.13
C LYS A 160 78.43 -27.56 30.53
N LYS A 161 78.49 -28.00 29.27
CA LYS A 161 79.75 -28.45 28.64
C LYS A 161 80.47 -27.37 27.84
N SER A 162 79.77 -26.31 27.41
CA SER A 162 80.29 -25.33 26.45
C SER A 162 80.40 -23.90 27.01
N GLY A 163 79.89 -23.65 28.23
CA GLY A 163 79.91 -22.32 28.86
C GLY A 163 79.04 -21.25 28.18
N LEU A 164 78.25 -21.61 27.17
CA LEU A 164 77.40 -20.71 26.40
C LEU A 164 76.00 -20.63 27.00
N VAL A 165 75.57 -19.40 27.30
CA VAL A 165 74.23 -19.08 27.81
C VAL A 165 73.42 -18.46 26.66
N LEU A 166 72.45 -19.20 26.13
CA LEU A 166 71.51 -18.66 25.13
C LEU A 166 70.33 -18.04 25.86
N ARG A 167 70.22 -16.70 25.77
CA ARG A 167 69.10 -15.92 26.30
C ARG A 167 68.05 -15.80 25.20
N VAL A 168 66.86 -16.36 25.43
CA VAL A 168 65.75 -16.27 24.47
C VAL A 168 64.96 -14.98 24.75
N GLU A 169 65.00 -14.02 23.82
CA GLU A 169 64.26 -12.77 23.92
C GLU A 169 62.83 -12.94 23.37
N LYS A 170 61.80 -12.75 24.21
CA LYS A 170 60.39 -12.79 23.81
C LYS A 170 60.04 -11.57 22.96
N LYS A 171 59.93 -11.72 21.63
CA LYS A 171 59.27 -10.72 20.78
C LYS A 171 57.76 -10.86 20.89
N ASN A 172 57.12 -9.97 21.64
CA ASN A 172 55.67 -9.81 21.63
C ASN A 172 55.23 -9.17 20.30
N LYS A 173 54.79 -9.96 19.32
CA LYS A 173 54.10 -9.47 18.13
C LYS A 173 52.59 -9.66 18.31
N LEU A 174 51.97 -8.78 19.09
CA LEU A 174 50.53 -8.53 19.02
C LEU A 174 50.33 -7.19 18.32
N GLY A 175 50.54 -7.19 17.01
CA GLY A 175 50.02 -6.16 16.11
C GLY A 175 48.76 -6.73 15.46
N VAL A 176 47.60 -6.34 15.97
CA VAL A 176 46.34 -6.49 15.25
C VAL A 176 45.92 -5.08 14.84
N GLU A 177 46.29 -4.69 13.62
CA GLU A 177 45.61 -3.58 12.94
C GLU A 177 44.20 -4.05 12.61
N ILE A 178 43.21 -3.36 13.17
CA ILE A 178 41.83 -3.43 12.70
C ILE A 178 41.67 -2.23 11.76
N VAL A 179 41.56 -2.52 10.46
CA VAL A 179 41.07 -1.59 9.43
C VAL A 179 39.55 -1.68 9.37
#